data_AF-A0A3N8M831-F1
#
_entry.id   AF-A0A3N8M831-F1
#
_cell.length_a   1.000
_cell.length_b   1.000
_cell.length_c   1.000
_cell.angle_alpha   90.00
_cell.angle_beta   90.00
_cell.angle_gamma   90.00
#
_symmetry.space_group_name_H-M   'P 1'
#
loop_
_entity.id
_entity.type
_entity.pdbx_description
1 polymer ?
#
loop_
_entity_poly.entity_id
_entity_poly.type
_entity_poly.pdbx_seq_one_letter_code
_entity_poly.pdbx_strand_id
1 'polypeptide(L)'
;MATAVTAIAVAHARIIDCNESSQHGQPTQYVAFLDEPEYTPAAFASRDEMLRFLARLQWQLDQARDEKWIQSSNAAVHFANCVNRTPAFDGQDFNDPRLVESLYNQGVLIEIWGRLDAQKQGGRSVNQQALINFLLVPLRFATNTDASLPTGFHRIAYPERSSSPTNDFVQLIARSTDIDAFIAVSLGIKAMREKNYENAHANLCQANLLLKQVATRLPRGQELTSIDGLRSFVNLTAGRAVSAAQMDPAHTSPGLLQLQLYDAKAPCAGTGVRP
;
A
#
# COMPACT_ATOMS: atom_id res chain seq x y z
N MET A 1 -47.34 -20.29 -14.84
CA MET A 1 -46.46 -20.79 -13.77
C MET A 1 -45.15 -20.03 -13.88
N ALA A 2 -44.89 -19.10 -12.96
CA ALA A 2 -43.67 -18.29 -12.93
C ALA A 2 -42.69 -18.93 -11.94
N THR A 3 -41.54 -19.38 -12.44
CA THR A 3 -40.47 -19.96 -11.64
C THR A 3 -39.70 -18.83 -10.97
N ALA A 4 -39.85 -18.67 -9.66
CA ALA A 4 -39.05 -17.74 -8.87
C ALA A 4 -37.63 -18.32 -8.71
N VAL A 5 -36.64 -17.68 -9.32
CA VAL A 5 -35.23 -17.97 -9.07
C VAL A 5 -34.87 -17.32 -7.75
N THR A 6 -34.74 -18.12 -6.70
CA THR A 6 -34.24 -17.67 -5.40
C THR A 6 -32.74 -17.49 -5.52
N ALA A 7 -32.28 -16.23 -5.54
CA ALA A 7 -30.85 -15.93 -5.45
C ALA A 7 -30.36 -16.32 -4.06
N ILE A 8 -29.50 -17.34 -3.99
CA ILE A 8 -28.81 -17.71 -2.75
C ILE A 8 -27.77 -16.63 -2.50
N ALA A 9 -28.01 -15.77 -1.52
CA ALA A 9 -27.00 -14.86 -1.01
C ALA A 9 -25.90 -15.70 -0.36
N VAL A 10 -24.73 -15.77 -0.99
CA VAL A 10 -23.54 -16.37 -0.39
C VAL A 10 -23.13 -15.45 0.75
N ALA A 11 -23.28 -15.91 1.99
CA ALA A 11 -22.75 -15.19 3.14
C ALA A 11 -21.23 -15.19 3.02
N HIS A 12 -20.65 -14.05 2.64
CA HIS A 12 -19.22 -13.84 2.66
C HIS A 12 -18.76 -13.93 4.12
N ALA A 13 -17.86 -14.86 4.42
CA ALA A 13 -17.25 -14.97 5.73
C ALA A 13 -16.56 -13.64 6.04
N ARG A 14 -16.88 -13.04 7.20
CA ARG A 14 -16.27 -11.77 7.63
C ARG A 14 -14.76 -11.95 7.72
N ILE A 15 -14.01 -11.07 7.06
CA ILE A 15 -12.55 -11.05 7.11
C ILE A 15 -12.07 -11.01 8.56
N ILE A 16 -11.05 -11.82 8.86
CA ILE A 16 -10.47 -11.93 10.21
C ILE A 16 -9.60 -10.69 10.45
N ASP A 17 -9.82 -10.01 11.57
CA ASP A 17 -8.97 -8.88 11.96
C ASP A 17 -7.58 -9.39 12.36
N CYS A 18 -6.54 -8.82 11.76
CA CYS A 18 -5.17 -9.23 12.01
C CYS A 18 -4.65 -8.53 13.25
N ASN A 19 -4.52 -9.27 14.35
CA ASN A 19 -3.92 -8.73 15.54
C ASN A 19 -2.41 -8.99 15.55
N GLU A 20 -1.62 -7.96 15.25
CA GLU A 20 -0.15 -7.93 15.39
C GLU A 20 0.30 -8.06 16.87
N SER A 21 -0.63 -7.86 17.82
CA SER A 21 -0.41 -7.64 19.26
C SER A 21 0.26 -8.77 20.05
N SER A 22 0.85 -9.77 19.40
CA SER A 22 1.46 -10.93 20.05
C SER A 22 2.88 -11.29 19.60
N GLN A 23 3.46 -10.68 18.56
CA GLN A 23 4.71 -11.21 17.99
C GLN A 23 6.01 -10.45 18.28
N HIS A 24 6.01 -9.12 18.53
CA HIS A 24 7.28 -8.37 18.57
C HIS A 24 7.58 -7.52 19.81
N GLY A 25 6.73 -7.52 20.85
CA GLY A 25 7.07 -6.96 22.17
C GLY A 25 7.44 -5.47 22.22
N GLN A 26 7.34 -4.75 21.09
CA GLN A 26 7.53 -3.33 20.94
C GLN A 26 6.33 -2.77 20.17
N PRO A 27 5.72 -1.67 20.61
CA PRO A 27 4.66 -1.00 19.85
C PRO A 27 5.28 -0.35 18.62
N THR A 28 5.21 -1.03 17.48
CA THR A 28 5.36 -0.40 16.16
C THR A 28 4.19 0.56 15.96
N GLN A 29 4.48 1.78 15.51
CA GLN A 29 3.41 2.78 15.30
C GLN A 29 2.62 2.49 14.02
N TYR A 30 3.24 1.84 13.04
CA TYR A 30 2.69 1.63 11.72
C TYR A 30 2.97 0.23 11.18
N VAL A 31 1.99 -0.34 10.47
CA VAL A 31 2.05 -1.72 9.97
C VAL A 31 1.66 -1.79 8.50
N ALA A 32 2.32 -2.65 7.75
CA ALA A 32 1.91 -3.10 6.42
C ALA A 32 1.53 -4.59 6.50
N PHE A 33 0.25 -4.92 6.28
CA PHE A 33 -0.20 -6.30 6.33
C PHE A 33 0.06 -7.04 5.02
N LEU A 34 0.54 -8.28 5.16
CA LEU A 34 0.74 -9.25 4.09
C LEU A 34 -0.27 -10.38 4.28
N ASP A 35 -1.36 -10.34 3.54
CA ASP A 35 -2.40 -11.38 3.60
C ASP A 35 -2.04 -12.59 2.74
N GLU A 36 -2.76 -13.69 2.95
CA GLU A 36 -2.57 -14.88 2.13
C GLU A 36 -3.02 -14.59 0.69
N PRO A 37 -2.16 -14.86 -0.32
CA PRO A 37 -2.58 -14.80 -1.71
C PRO A 37 -3.59 -15.91 -1.98
N GLU A 38 -4.36 -15.75 -3.05
CA GLU A 38 -5.18 -16.84 -3.58
C GLU A 38 -4.29 -18.06 -3.87
N TYR A 39 -4.64 -19.18 -3.23
CA TYR A 39 -3.92 -20.42 -3.43
C TYR A 39 -4.16 -20.96 -4.85
N THR A 40 -3.07 -21.16 -5.60
CA THR A 40 -3.10 -21.88 -6.87
C THR A 40 -2.10 -23.05 -6.82
N PRO A 41 -2.49 -24.27 -7.25
CA PRO A 41 -1.55 -25.40 -7.35
C PRO A 41 -0.37 -25.14 -8.31
N ALA A 42 -0.56 -24.18 -9.21
CA ALA A 42 0.46 -23.68 -10.12
C ALA A 42 1.56 -22.90 -9.38
N ALA A 43 1.17 -22.00 -8.48
CA ALA A 43 2.11 -21.23 -7.67
C ALA A 43 2.75 -22.04 -6.54
N PHE A 44 1.95 -22.84 -5.82
CA PHE A 44 2.39 -23.56 -4.62
C PHE A 44 1.94 -25.03 -4.66
N ALA A 45 2.83 -25.95 -4.24
CA ALA A 45 2.50 -27.36 -4.09
C ALA A 45 1.67 -27.65 -2.84
N SER A 46 1.75 -26.78 -1.82
CA SER A 46 0.97 -26.89 -0.59
C SER A 46 0.77 -25.54 0.11
N ARG A 47 -0.16 -25.50 1.07
CA ARG A 47 -0.34 -24.33 1.93
C ARG A 47 0.93 -24.00 2.74
N ASP A 48 1.65 -25.00 3.23
CA ASP A 48 2.90 -24.78 3.98
C ASP A 48 3.97 -24.09 3.12
N GLU A 49 4.01 -24.39 1.82
CA GLU A 49 4.90 -23.68 0.89
C GLU A 49 4.50 -22.22 0.73
N MET A 50 3.21 -21.93 0.62
CA MET A 50 2.69 -20.56 0.59
C MET A 50 3.02 -19.78 1.87
N LEU A 51 2.86 -20.39 3.05
CA LEU A 51 3.21 -19.75 4.33
C LEU A 51 4.72 -19.48 4.44
N ARG A 52 5.58 -20.42 3.98
CA ARG A 52 7.04 -20.18 3.89
C ARG A 52 7.37 -19.07 2.91
N PHE A 53 6.63 -18.95 1.80
CA PHE A 53 6.77 -17.83 0.88
C PHE A 53 6.45 -16.50 1.59
N LEU A 54 5.33 -16.39 2.29
CA LEU A 54 4.95 -15.18 3.04
C LEU A 54 5.99 -14.81 4.11
N ALA A 55 6.49 -15.78 4.86
CA ALA A 55 7.55 -15.54 5.84
C ALA A 55 8.84 -14.99 5.20
N ARG A 56 9.24 -15.53 4.05
CA ARG A 56 10.40 -15.01 3.30
C ARG A 56 10.14 -13.62 2.71
N LEU A 57 8.94 -13.36 2.23
CA LEU A 57 8.54 -12.05 1.72
C LEU A 57 8.59 -11.00 2.82
N GLN A 58 7.98 -11.28 3.98
CA GLN A 58 8.04 -10.41 5.15
C GLN A 58 9.49 -10.09 5.51
N TRP A 59 10.34 -11.12 5.67
CA TRP A 59 11.74 -10.93 6.01
C TRP A 59 12.47 -10.03 4.99
N GLN A 60 12.29 -10.27 3.69
CA GLN A 60 12.92 -9.44 2.64
C GLN A 60 12.44 -7.99 2.69
N LEU A 61 11.15 -7.76 2.95
CA LEU A 61 10.59 -6.41 3.05
C LEU A 61 11.08 -5.68 4.30
N ASP A 62 11.15 -6.35 5.46
CA ASP A 62 11.72 -5.79 6.68
C ASP A 62 13.23 -5.48 6.51
N GLN A 63 13.99 -6.32 5.81
CA GLN A 63 15.41 -6.03 5.52
C GLN A 63 15.58 -4.87 4.52
N ALA A 64 14.79 -4.84 3.44
CA ALA A 64 14.85 -3.76 2.46
C ALA A 64 14.46 -2.41 3.07
N ARG A 65 13.49 -2.40 4.00
CA ARG A 65 13.18 -1.25 4.86
C ARG A 65 14.43 -0.80 5.61
N ASP A 66 15.06 -1.72 6.33
CA ASP A 66 16.22 -1.41 7.16
C ASP A 66 17.41 -0.89 6.36
N GLU A 67 17.47 -1.09 5.05
CA GLU A 67 18.51 -0.50 4.20
C GLU A 67 18.09 0.83 3.58
N LYS A 68 16.84 0.93 3.11
CA LYS A 68 16.36 2.08 2.33
C LYS A 68 15.81 3.22 3.20
N TRP A 69 15.29 2.93 4.39
CA TRP A 69 14.50 3.88 5.18
C TRP A 69 15.22 4.35 6.46
N ILE A 70 16.48 3.96 6.68
CA ILE A 70 17.31 4.31 7.86
C ILE A 70 17.27 5.80 8.20
N GLN A 71 17.18 6.67 7.19
CA GLN A 71 17.22 8.13 7.37
C GLN A 71 15.85 8.80 7.26
N SER A 72 14.79 8.03 7.01
CA SER A 72 13.45 8.56 6.87
C SER A 72 12.67 8.45 8.19
N SER A 73 11.75 9.38 8.43
CA SER A 73 10.72 9.26 9.47
C SER A 73 9.83 8.01 9.32
N ASN A 74 10.01 7.25 8.23
CA ASN A 74 9.21 6.09 7.85
C ASN A 74 9.84 4.77 8.34
N ALA A 75 10.99 4.81 9.01
CA ALA A 75 11.69 3.63 9.53
C ALA A 75 10.86 2.79 10.53
N ALA A 76 9.73 3.31 11.02
CA ALA A 76 8.89 2.65 12.02
C ALA A 76 7.80 1.72 11.43
N VAL A 77 7.76 1.51 10.11
CA VAL A 77 6.77 0.60 9.49
C VAL A 77 7.28 -0.85 9.60
N HIS A 78 6.45 -1.75 10.09
CA HIS A 78 6.74 -3.20 10.10
C HIS A 78 5.83 -3.95 9.14
N PHE A 79 6.37 -4.99 8.50
CA PHE A 79 5.56 -5.91 7.70
C PHE A 79 5.09 -7.08 8.56
N ALA A 80 3.79 -7.35 8.59
CA ALA A 80 3.24 -8.45 9.38
C ALA A 80 2.39 -9.40 8.53
N ASN A 81 2.67 -10.71 8.65
CA ASN A 81 1.92 -11.75 7.95
C ASN A 81 0.57 -12.02 8.62
N CYS A 82 -0.48 -11.97 7.80
CA CYS A 82 -1.86 -12.15 8.18
C CYS A 82 -2.35 -13.57 7.85
N VAL A 83 -1.93 -14.54 8.66
CA VAL A 83 -2.25 -15.96 8.45
C VAL A 83 -3.75 -16.21 8.57
N ASN A 84 -4.30 -16.98 7.63
CA ASN A 84 -5.72 -17.26 7.41
C ASN A 84 -6.57 -16.06 6.97
N ARG A 85 -5.96 -14.94 6.59
CA ARG A 85 -6.69 -13.80 6.03
C ARG A 85 -6.57 -13.83 4.50
N THR A 86 -7.72 -13.91 3.83
CA THR A 86 -7.82 -13.95 2.38
C THR A 86 -8.87 -12.95 1.93
N PRO A 87 -8.52 -11.65 1.81
CA PRO A 87 -9.47 -10.66 1.32
C PRO A 87 -9.93 -11.00 -0.11
N ALA A 88 -11.17 -10.62 -0.43
CA ALA A 88 -11.75 -10.71 -1.74
C ALA A 88 -10.83 -10.04 -2.76
N PHE A 89 -10.62 -10.70 -3.89
CA PHE A 89 -9.66 -10.24 -4.89
C PHE A 89 -10.04 -8.88 -5.48
N ASP A 90 -11.32 -8.54 -5.51
CA ASP A 90 -11.84 -7.24 -5.95
C ASP A 90 -11.93 -6.19 -4.82
N GLY A 91 -11.52 -6.54 -3.60
CA GLY A 91 -11.48 -5.64 -2.45
C GLY A 91 -12.85 -5.37 -1.80
N GLN A 92 -13.90 -6.13 -2.14
CA GLN A 92 -15.24 -5.88 -1.59
C GLN A 92 -15.32 -5.95 -0.06
N ASP A 93 -14.46 -6.70 0.61
CA ASP A 93 -14.42 -6.75 2.10
C ASP A 93 -14.16 -5.37 2.71
N PHE A 94 -13.41 -4.51 2.03
CA PHE A 94 -13.07 -3.16 2.48
C PHE A 94 -14.15 -2.13 2.14
N ASN A 95 -15.34 -2.58 1.71
CA ASN A 95 -16.55 -1.76 1.68
C ASN A 95 -17.22 -1.64 3.06
N ASP A 96 -16.88 -2.47 4.06
CA ASP A 96 -17.33 -2.25 5.44
C ASP A 96 -16.51 -1.12 6.09
N PRO A 97 -17.11 0.06 6.37
CA PRO A 97 -16.40 1.18 6.95
C PRO A 97 -15.80 0.87 8.33
N ARG A 98 -16.42 -0.06 9.09
CA ARG A 98 -15.95 -0.43 10.43
C ARG A 98 -14.66 -1.24 10.39
N LEU A 99 -14.49 -2.07 9.36
CA LEU A 99 -13.24 -2.78 9.13
C LEU A 99 -12.13 -1.77 8.83
N VAL A 100 -12.36 -0.88 7.86
CA VAL A 100 -11.39 0.14 7.47
C VAL A 100 -11.02 1.06 8.64
N GLU A 101 -11.99 1.43 9.46
CA GLU A 101 -11.76 2.20 10.68
C GLU A 101 -10.93 1.43 11.71
N SER A 102 -11.20 0.14 11.93
CA SER A 102 -10.39 -0.73 12.81
C SER A 102 -8.93 -0.73 12.36
N LEU A 103 -8.68 -0.99 11.07
CA LEU A 103 -7.34 -1.01 10.49
C LEU A 103 -6.64 0.34 10.62
N TYR A 104 -7.34 1.44 10.34
CA TYR A 104 -6.79 2.79 10.47
C TYR A 104 -6.37 3.11 11.91
N ASN A 105 -7.19 2.71 12.89
CA ASN A 105 -6.94 2.94 14.31
C ASN A 105 -5.81 2.04 14.86
N GLN A 106 -5.60 0.87 14.25
CA GLN A 106 -4.48 -0.03 14.54
C GLN A 106 -3.15 0.44 13.90
N GLY A 107 -3.14 1.55 13.17
CA GLY A 107 -1.92 2.05 12.51
C GLY A 107 -1.57 1.31 11.23
N VAL A 108 -2.50 0.53 10.66
CA VAL A 108 -2.28 -0.12 9.36
C VAL A 108 -2.22 0.94 8.28
N LEU A 109 -1.13 0.93 7.51
CA LEU A 109 -0.92 1.83 6.38
C LEU A 109 -1.42 1.20 5.09
N ILE A 110 -1.02 -0.05 4.85
CA ILE A 110 -1.41 -0.78 3.65
C ILE A 110 -1.75 -2.23 3.96
N GLU A 111 -2.64 -2.81 3.15
CA GLU A 111 -2.80 -4.27 3.03
C GLU A 111 -2.39 -4.72 1.64
N ILE A 112 -1.68 -5.85 1.59
CA ILE A 112 -1.12 -6.44 0.39
C ILE A 112 -1.60 -7.88 0.28
N TRP A 113 -2.33 -8.20 -0.79
CA TRP A 113 -2.78 -9.54 -1.12
C TRP A 113 -2.85 -9.72 -2.63
N GLY A 114 -3.15 -10.91 -3.13
CA GLY A 114 -3.28 -11.05 -4.58
C GLY A 114 -3.38 -12.47 -5.06
N ARG A 115 -3.08 -12.66 -6.35
CA ARG A 115 -3.01 -13.95 -7.01
C ARG A 115 -1.59 -14.16 -7.52
N LEU A 116 -1.06 -15.35 -7.25
CA LEU A 116 0.21 -15.80 -7.78
C LEU A 116 -0.04 -16.95 -8.74
N ASP A 117 0.68 -16.94 -9.86
CA ASP A 117 0.57 -17.97 -10.89
C ASP A 117 1.94 -18.28 -11.49
N ALA A 118 2.09 -19.49 -12.03
CA ALA A 118 3.30 -19.94 -12.68
C ALA A 118 2.98 -21.04 -13.69
N GLN A 119 3.83 -21.17 -14.71
CA GLN A 119 3.81 -22.34 -15.58
C GLN A 119 4.64 -23.46 -14.96
N LYS A 120 4.28 -24.73 -15.21
CA LYS A 120 5.06 -25.89 -14.78
C LYS A 120 5.86 -26.45 -15.95
N GLN A 121 7.17 -26.52 -15.81
CA GLN A 121 8.07 -27.17 -16.78
C GLN A 121 9.02 -28.11 -16.03
N GLY A 122 8.94 -29.41 -16.31
CA GLY A 122 9.76 -30.42 -15.65
C GLY A 122 9.59 -30.45 -14.12
N GLY A 123 8.37 -30.21 -13.62
CA GLY A 123 8.06 -30.17 -12.19
C GLY A 123 8.50 -28.89 -11.46
N ARG A 124 9.09 -27.92 -12.17
CA ARG A 124 9.50 -26.62 -11.61
C ARG A 124 8.54 -25.52 -12.07
N SER A 125 8.30 -24.55 -11.18
CA SER A 125 7.59 -23.31 -11.52
C SER A 125 8.50 -22.42 -12.38
N VAL A 126 8.01 -21.98 -13.53
CA VAL A 126 8.66 -21.06 -14.47
C VAL A 126 7.65 -19.98 -14.89
N ASN A 127 8.12 -18.87 -15.46
CA ASN A 127 7.26 -17.77 -15.93
C ASN A 127 6.27 -17.31 -14.84
N GLN A 128 6.80 -17.03 -13.66
CA GLN A 128 6.01 -16.57 -12.53
C GLN A 128 5.36 -15.23 -12.81
N GLN A 129 4.09 -15.12 -12.45
CA GLN A 129 3.25 -13.95 -12.62
C GLN A 129 2.53 -13.65 -11.31
N ALA A 130 2.28 -12.38 -11.08
CA ALA A 130 1.52 -11.95 -9.91
C ALA A 130 0.54 -10.84 -10.29
N LEU A 131 -0.65 -10.87 -9.71
CA LEU A 131 -1.57 -9.74 -9.65
C LEU A 131 -1.73 -9.37 -8.19
N ILE A 132 -1.10 -8.28 -7.77
CA ILE A 132 -1.08 -7.84 -6.38
C ILE A 132 -2.02 -6.67 -6.22
N ASN A 133 -2.91 -6.79 -5.23
CA ASN A 133 -3.78 -5.75 -4.74
C ASN A 133 -3.12 -5.02 -3.58
N PHE A 134 -3.32 -3.71 -3.55
CA PHE A 134 -2.88 -2.81 -2.50
C PHE A 134 -4.09 -2.01 -2.03
N LEU A 135 -4.35 -2.07 -0.73
CA LEU A 135 -5.27 -1.14 -0.07
C LEU A 135 -4.44 -0.12 0.70
N LEU A 136 -4.68 1.16 0.44
CA LEU A 136 -4.10 2.29 1.17
C LEU A 136 -5.10 2.69 2.25
N VAL A 137 -4.94 2.14 3.45
CA VAL A 137 -5.94 2.20 4.53
C VAL A 137 -6.29 3.65 4.91
N PRO A 138 -5.34 4.58 5.13
CA PRO A 138 -5.66 5.98 5.44
C PRO A 138 -6.46 6.70 4.35
N LEU A 139 -6.16 6.39 3.07
CA LEU A 139 -6.90 6.95 1.95
C LEU A 139 -8.30 6.35 1.85
N ARG A 140 -8.42 5.02 1.98
CA ARG A 140 -9.72 4.35 2.02
C ARG A 140 -10.59 4.88 3.16
N PHE A 141 -10.02 5.06 4.34
CA PHE A 141 -10.72 5.65 5.49
C PHE A 141 -11.22 7.07 5.17
N ALA A 142 -10.43 7.88 4.47
CA ALA A 142 -10.86 9.21 4.03
C ALA A 142 -12.01 9.13 2.99
N THR A 143 -12.03 8.14 2.10
CA THR A 143 -13.10 7.98 1.10
C THR A 143 -14.47 7.68 1.71
N ASN A 144 -14.51 7.10 2.93
CA ASN A 144 -15.76 6.90 3.67
C ASN A 144 -16.45 8.24 4.02
N THR A 145 -15.68 9.33 4.06
CA THR A 145 -16.19 10.69 4.33
C THR A 145 -16.31 11.55 3.07
N ASP A 146 -15.54 11.25 2.03
CA ASP A 146 -15.51 12.00 0.77
C ASP A 146 -15.29 11.06 -0.42
N ALA A 147 -16.38 10.77 -1.14
CA ALA A 147 -16.36 9.87 -2.30
C ALA A 147 -15.64 10.47 -3.53
N SER A 148 -15.26 11.74 -3.51
CA SER A 148 -14.50 12.37 -4.60
C SER A 148 -13.00 12.04 -4.56
N LEU A 149 -12.53 11.45 -3.46
CA LEU A 149 -11.14 11.03 -3.28
C LEU A 149 -10.82 9.77 -4.11
N PRO A 150 -9.55 9.55 -4.49
CA PRO A 150 -9.14 8.29 -5.12
C PRO A 150 -9.47 7.09 -4.22
N THR A 151 -9.84 5.95 -4.84
CA THR A 151 -10.43 4.79 -4.14
C THR A 151 -9.56 4.19 -3.03
N GLY A 152 -8.25 4.44 -3.06
CA GLY A 152 -7.27 3.80 -2.16
C GLY A 152 -7.05 2.32 -2.47
N PHE A 153 -7.63 1.78 -3.53
CA PHE A 153 -7.43 0.39 -3.97
C PHE A 153 -6.75 0.37 -5.33
N HIS A 154 -5.61 -0.33 -5.41
CA HIS A 154 -4.80 -0.43 -6.62
C HIS A 154 -4.42 -1.88 -6.88
N ARG A 155 -4.44 -2.29 -8.15
CA ARG A 155 -3.95 -3.60 -8.58
C ARG A 155 -2.83 -3.41 -9.57
N ILE A 156 -1.77 -4.20 -9.40
CA ILE A 156 -0.59 -4.16 -10.26
C ILE A 156 -0.25 -5.57 -10.72
N ALA A 157 -0.01 -5.69 -12.02
CA ALA A 157 0.48 -6.92 -12.64
C ALA A 157 2.00 -6.97 -12.71
N TYR A 158 2.54 -8.16 -12.46
CA TYR A 158 3.96 -8.49 -12.55
C TYR A 158 4.17 -9.75 -13.39
N PRO A 159 5.33 -9.92 -14.07
CA PRO A 159 6.45 -8.99 -14.16
C PRO A 159 6.12 -7.73 -14.97
N GLU A 160 6.83 -6.66 -14.65
CA GLU A 160 6.75 -5.39 -15.38
C GLU A 160 7.29 -5.58 -16.80
N ARG A 161 6.84 -4.74 -17.74
CA ARG A 161 7.44 -4.69 -19.07
C ARG A 161 8.94 -4.44 -18.93
N SER A 162 9.76 -5.22 -19.63
CA SER A 162 11.24 -5.14 -19.63
C SER A 162 11.94 -5.53 -18.32
N SER A 163 11.23 -6.00 -17.30
CA SER A 163 11.89 -6.56 -16.13
C SER A 163 12.59 -7.89 -16.47
N SER A 164 13.73 -8.14 -15.80
CA SER A 164 14.44 -9.41 -15.94
C SER A 164 13.56 -10.55 -15.45
N PRO A 165 13.44 -11.66 -16.19
CA PRO A 165 12.69 -12.82 -15.73
C PRO A 165 13.18 -13.27 -14.35
N THR A 166 12.24 -13.56 -13.45
CA THR A 166 12.53 -14.16 -12.15
C THR A 166 11.71 -15.45 -11.99
N ASN A 167 12.32 -16.42 -11.33
CA ASN A 167 11.63 -17.65 -10.87
C ASN A 167 11.39 -17.63 -9.36
N ASP A 168 11.48 -16.45 -8.73
CA ASP A 168 11.14 -16.23 -7.34
C ASP A 168 10.08 -15.12 -7.18
N PHE A 169 8.89 -15.49 -6.69
CA PHE A 169 7.79 -14.58 -6.37
C PHE A 169 8.20 -13.53 -5.35
N VAL A 170 9.11 -13.86 -4.42
CA VAL A 170 9.60 -12.88 -3.44
C VAL A 170 10.36 -11.77 -4.14
N GLN A 171 11.26 -12.11 -5.08
CA GLN A 171 11.97 -11.11 -5.87
C GLN A 171 11.04 -10.32 -6.79
N LEU A 172 9.97 -10.94 -7.28
CA LEU A 172 8.97 -10.28 -8.12
C LEU A 172 8.27 -9.13 -7.37
N ILE A 173 7.92 -9.36 -6.10
CA ILE A 173 7.15 -8.42 -5.28
C ILE A 173 8.08 -7.45 -4.53
N ALA A 174 9.11 -7.96 -3.83
CA ALA A 174 9.95 -7.15 -2.94
C ALA A 174 10.89 -6.17 -3.65
N ARG A 175 11.19 -6.39 -4.94
CA ARG A 175 11.99 -5.45 -5.74
C ARG A 175 11.20 -4.23 -6.19
N SER A 176 9.88 -4.28 -6.11
CA SER A 176 9.02 -3.24 -6.64
C SER A 176 9.09 -1.97 -5.80
N THR A 177 9.21 -0.82 -6.45
CA THR A 177 9.06 0.50 -5.82
C THR A 177 7.61 0.80 -5.40
N ASP A 178 6.67 -0.09 -5.71
CA ASP A 178 5.24 0.10 -5.44
C ASP A 178 4.92 0.15 -3.96
N ILE A 179 5.49 -0.78 -3.19
CA ILE A 179 5.29 -0.85 -1.75
C ILE A 179 5.79 0.45 -1.11
N ASP A 180 7.00 0.88 -1.49
CA ASP A 180 7.58 2.14 -1.03
C ASP A 180 6.68 3.33 -1.39
N ALA A 181 6.16 3.38 -2.62
CA ALA A 181 5.26 4.44 -3.09
C ALA A 181 3.97 4.49 -2.26
N PHE A 182 3.29 3.35 -2.10
CA PHE A 182 2.01 3.28 -1.40
C PHE A 182 2.12 3.46 0.11
N ILE A 183 3.22 3.05 0.72
CA ILE A 183 3.52 3.37 2.13
C ILE A 183 3.73 4.87 2.29
N ALA A 184 4.52 5.51 1.43
CA ALA A 184 4.72 6.96 1.47
C ALA A 184 3.40 7.73 1.28
N VAL A 185 2.52 7.29 0.36
CA VAL A 185 1.17 7.88 0.24
C VAL A 185 0.41 7.75 1.56
N SER A 186 0.34 6.53 2.11
CA SER A 186 -0.47 6.24 3.30
C SER A 186 0.01 7.00 4.53
N LEU A 187 1.33 7.07 4.75
CA LEU A 187 1.95 7.89 5.79
C LEU A 187 1.61 9.37 5.60
N GLY A 188 1.77 9.89 4.38
CA GLY A 188 1.48 11.29 4.08
C GLY A 188 0.03 11.66 4.38
N ILE A 189 -0.92 10.83 3.97
CA ILE A 189 -2.35 11.02 4.24
C ILE A 189 -2.68 10.91 5.73
N LYS A 190 -2.09 9.94 6.45
CA LYS A 190 -2.30 9.80 7.89
C LYS A 190 -1.73 11.00 8.66
N ALA A 191 -0.50 11.42 8.34
CA ALA A 191 0.13 12.60 8.93
C ALA A 191 -0.68 13.88 8.68
N MET A 192 -1.29 14.05 7.50
CA MET A 192 -2.19 15.18 7.23
C MET A 192 -3.38 15.22 8.20
N ARG A 193 -3.99 14.08 8.48
CA ARG A 193 -5.14 13.98 9.40
C ARG A 193 -4.74 14.25 10.84
N GLU A 194 -3.52 13.86 11.19
CA GLU A 194 -2.91 14.08 12.51
C GLU A 194 -2.31 15.51 12.65
N LYS A 195 -2.47 16.37 11.62
CA LYS A 195 -1.91 17.73 11.54
C LYS A 195 -0.39 17.79 11.66
N ASN A 196 0.29 16.68 11.35
CA ASN A 196 1.75 16.65 11.23
C ASN A 196 2.14 17.02 9.80
N TYR A 197 2.08 18.33 9.51
CA TYR A 197 2.19 18.84 8.14
C TYR A 197 3.57 18.66 7.50
N GLU A 198 4.64 18.64 8.29
CA GLU A 198 6.01 18.38 7.81
C GLU A 198 6.14 16.95 7.31
N ASN A 199 5.79 15.98 8.17
CA ASN A 199 5.83 14.56 7.79
C ASN A 199 4.86 14.27 6.64
N ALA A 200 3.71 14.94 6.61
CA ALA A 200 2.79 14.85 5.50
C ALA A 200 3.41 15.33 4.19
N HIS A 201 3.96 16.54 4.16
CA HIS A 201 4.58 17.12 2.96
C HIS A 201 5.74 16.26 2.46
N ALA A 202 6.66 15.87 3.36
CA ALA A 202 7.82 15.04 3.02
C ALA A 202 7.39 13.71 2.38
N ASN A 203 6.46 12.99 3.02
CA ASN A 203 5.96 11.71 2.52
C ASN A 203 5.16 11.84 1.21
N LEU A 204 4.31 12.86 1.08
CA LEU A 204 3.54 13.08 -0.14
C LEU A 204 4.46 13.46 -1.31
N CYS A 205 5.51 14.23 -1.09
CA CYS A 205 6.47 14.53 -2.15
C CYS A 205 7.33 13.33 -2.54
N GLN A 206 7.77 12.52 -1.57
CA GLN A 206 8.43 11.25 -1.84
C GLN A 206 7.51 10.31 -2.64
N ALA A 207 6.25 10.18 -2.22
CA ALA A 207 5.24 9.40 -2.93
C ALA A 207 5.04 9.90 -4.37
N ASN A 208 4.99 11.21 -4.61
CA ASN A 208 4.87 11.76 -5.96
C ASN A 208 6.06 11.37 -6.87
N LEU A 209 7.28 11.31 -6.33
CA LEU A 209 8.46 10.84 -7.05
C LEU A 209 8.39 9.33 -7.34
N LEU A 210 8.06 8.53 -6.35
CA LEU A 210 7.96 7.07 -6.48
C LEU A 210 6.82 6.67 -7.42
N LEU A 211 5.63 7.27 -7.29
CA LEU A 211 4.50 7.03 -8.19
C LEU A 211 4.80 7.42 -9.64
N LYS A 212 5.67 8.41 -9.88
CA LYS A 212 6.15 8.71 -11.23
C LYS A 212 6.95 7.54 -11.79
N GLN A 213 7.83 6.93 -11.00
CA GLN A 213 8.59 5.74 -11.40
C GLN A 213 7.65 4.56 -11.69
N VAL A 214 6.67 4.34 -10.80
CA VAL A 214 5.60 3.35 -11.00
C VAL A 214 4.85 3.57 -12.32
N ALA A 215 4.43 4.80 -12.61
CA ALA A 215 3.74 5.11 -13.86
C ALA A 215 4.58 4.81 -15.11
N THR A 216 5.91 4.97 -15.07
CA THR A 216 6.76 4.76 -16.26
C THR A 216 6.83 3.31 -16.74
N ARG A 217 6.58 2.34 -15.86
CA ARG A 217 6.67 0.90 -16.14
C ARG A 217 5.32 0.25 -16.43
N LEU A 218 4.21 0.87 -16.03
CA LEU A 218 2.87 0.33 -16.23
C LEU A 218 2.43 0.42 -17.70
N PRO A 219 1.71 -0.58 -18.22
CA PRO A 219 1.10 -0.48 -19.54
C PRO A 219 0.02 0.63 -19.56
N ARG A 220 -0.22 1.22 -20.74
CA ARG A 220 -1.36 2.12 -20.92
C ARG A 220 -2.66 1.39 -20.58
N GLY A 221 -3.53 2.04 -19.82
CA GLY A 221 -4.81 1.47 -19.42
C GLY A 221 -5.28 2.02 -18.08
N GLN A 222 -6.23 1.32 -17.47
CA GLN A 222 -6.87 1.74 -16.22
C GLN A 222 -5.89 1.84 -15.05
N GLU A 223 -4.91 0.92 -14.97
CA GLU A 223 -3.88 0.94 -13.90
C GLU A 223 -3.06 2.22 -13.96
N LEU A 224 -2.52 2.57 -15.14
CA LEU A 224 -1.76 3.81 -15.33
C LEU A 224 -2.61 5.05 -15.00
N THR A 225 -3.85 5.13 -15.49
CA THR A 225 -4.76 6.23 -15.18
C THR A 225 -5.02 6.35 -13.68
N SER A 226 -5.16 5.22 -12.98
CA SER A 226 -5.35 5.19 -11.52
C SER A 226 -4.11 5.72 -10.78
N ILE A 227 -2.91 5.30 -11.18
CA ILE A 227 -1.65 5.78 -10.60
C ILE A 227 -1.41 7.28 -10.89
N ASP A 228 -1.67 7.75 -12.11
CA ASP A 228 -1.55 9.17 -12.44
C ASP A 228 -2.57 10.03 -11.67
N GLY A 229 -3.78 9.52 -11.48
CA GLY A 229 -4.80 10.14 -10.63
C GLY A 229 -4.36 10.23 -9.17
N LEU A 230 -3.85 9.12 -8.61
CA LEU A 230 -3.32 9.09 -7.25
C LEU A 230 -2.14 10.06 -7.10
N ARG A 231 -1.20 10.07 -8.05
CA ARG A 231 -0.05 10.97 -8.04
C ARG A 231 -0.47 12.44 -8.08
N SER A 232 -1.44 12.78 -8.91
CA SER A 232 -1.99 14.15 -8.99
C SER A 232 -2.63 14.56 -7.66
N PHE A 233 -3.39 13.66 -7.04
CA PHE A 233 -4.00 13.86 -5.73
C PHE A 233 -2.95 14.06 -4.62
N VAL A 234 -1.89 13.25 -4.63
CA VAL A 234 -0.78 13.33 -3.68
C VAL A 234 -0.06 14.68 -3.79
N ASN A 235 0.27 15.12 -5.01
CA ASN A 235 0.91 16.43 -5.22
C ASN A 235 0.00 17.60 -4.78
N LEU A 236 -1.30 17.53 -5.05
CA LEU A 236 -2.26 18.53 -4.56
C LEU A 236 -2.33 18.54 -3.03
N THR A 237 -2.33 17.35 -2.41
CA THR A 237 -2.39 17.21 -0.94
C THR A 237 -1.12 17.72 -0.28
N ALA A 238 0.05 17.54 -0.90
CA ALA A 238 1.30 18.15 -0.41
C ALA A 238 1.20 19.69 -0.38
N GLY A 239 0.57 20.31 -1.38
CA GLY A 239 0.29 21.74 -1.39
C GLY A 239 -0.67 22.15 -0.28
N ARG A 240 -1.68 21.33 -0.01
CA ARG A 240 -2.59 21.53 1.14
C ARG A 240 -1.86 21.42 2.48
N ALA A 241 -0.87 20.54 2.61
CA ALA A 241 -0.04 20.44 3.81
C ALA A 241 0.70 21.75 4.11
N VAL A 242 1.35 22.32 3.08
CA VAL A 242 2.06 23.61 3.17
C VAL A 242 1.09 24.72 3.57
N SER A 243 -0.04 24.86 2.86
CA SER A 243 -1.04 25.89 3.17
C SER A 243 -1.63 25.73 4.58
N ALA A 244 -1.93 24.50 4.99
CA ALA A 244 -2.49 24.22 6.31
C ALA A 244 -1.49 24.55 7.43
N ALA A 245 -0.21 24.19 7.27
CA ALA A 245 0.83 24.56 8.22
C ALA A 245 0.96 26.07 8.39
N GLN A 246 0.90 26.83 7.30
CA GLN A 246 0.97 28.30 7.32
C GLN A 246 -0.23 28.96 8.01
N MET A 247 -1.40 28.30 7.98
CA MET A 247 -2.64 28.80 8.58
C MET A 247 -2.89 28.26 9.99
N ASP A 248 -2.17 27.23 10.45
CA ASP A 248 -2.37 26.65 11.78
C ASP A 248 -1.60 27.42 12.85
N PRO A 249 -2.28 28.19 13.73
CA PRO A 249 -1.61 28.97 14.76
C PRO A 249 -0.94 28.10 15.84
N ALA A 250 -1.29 26.82 15.93
CA ALA A 250 -0.68 25.87 16.87
C ALA A 250 0.61 25.24 16.31
N HIS A 251 0.91 25.43 15.02
CA HIS A 251 2.09 24.85 14.39
C HIS A 251 3.33 25.72 14.68
N THR A 252 4.24 25.20 15.50
CA THR A 252 5.37 25.98 16.05
C THR A 252 6.49 26.24 15.04
N SER A 253 7.29 27.28 15.31
CA SER A 253 8.23 27.90 14.38
C SER A 253 9.34 27.02 13.76
N PRO A 254 9.94 26.00 14.41
CA PRO A 254 11.03 25.24 13.78
C PRO A 254 10.58 24.49 12.52
N GLY A 255 9.39 23.92 12.57
CA GLY A 255 8.76 23.17 11.50
C GLY A 255 8.14 24.04 10.40
N LEU A 256 7.46 25.10 10.84
CA LEU A 256 6.90 26.14 9.97
C LEU A 256 7.97 26.75 9.06
N LEU A 257 9.18 27.00 9.58
CA LEU A 257 10.29 27.59 8.82
C LEU A 257 10.73 26.72 7.63
N GLN A 258 10.65 25.39 7.73
CA GLN A 258 10.98 24.51 6.61
C GLN A 258 9.89 24.54 5.54
N LEU A 259 8.62 24.46 5.95
CA LEU A 259 7.49 24.45 5.02
C LEU A 259 7.25 25.79 4.32
N GLN A 260 7.60 26.91 4.96
CA GLN A 260 7.53 28.26 4.36
C GLN A 260 8.44 28.43 3.13
N LEU A 261 9.45 27.59 2.96
CA LEU A 261 10.35 27.62 1.79
C LEU A 261 9.72 27.02 0.54
N TYR A 262 8.58 26.33 0.66
CA TYR A 262 7.93 25.64 -0.45
C TYR A 262 6.74 26.44 -0.99
N ASP A 263 6.58 26.44 -2.32
CA ASP A 263 5.39 26.98 -2.98
C ASP A 263 4.28 25.93 -2.97
N ALA A 264 3.12 26.25 -2.38
CA ALA A 264 1.95 25.37 -2.35
C ALA A 264 1.43 24.99 -3.76
N LYS A 265 1.73 25.79 -4.81
CA LYS A 265 1.41 25.47 -6.21
C LYS A 265 2.39 24.48 -6.84
N ALA A 266 3.59 24.37 -6.29
CA ALA A 266 4.64 23.47 -6.74
C ALA A 266 5.32 22.79 -5.52
N PRO A 267 4.54 22.08 -4.67
CA PRO A 267 4.98 21.72 -3.32
C PRO A 267 6.18 20.76 -3.34
N CYS A 268 6.35 20.00 -4.41
CA CYS A 268 7.40 19.01 -4.57
C CYS A 268 8.48 19.41 -5.58
N ALA A 269 8.53 20.68 -6.00
CA ALA A 269 9.51 21.18 -6.98
C ALA A 269 10.84 21.64 -6.34
N GLY A 270 10.93 21.72 -5.01
CA GLY A 270 12.12 22.15 -4.29
C GLY A 270 13.21 21.07 -4.20
N THR A 271 14.48 21.49 -4.24
CA THR A 271 15.68 20.65 -4.10
C THR A 271 15.91 20.07 -2.69
N GLY A 272 14.95 20.29 -1.77
CA GLY A 272 15.05 19.97 -0.34
C GLY A 272 14.39 18.66 0.10
N VAL A 273 13.73 17.92 -0.80
CA VAL A 273 13.30 16.55 -0.48
C VAL A 273 14.57 15.70 -0.45
N ARG A 274 15.22 15.66 0.71
CA ARG A 274 16.27 14.68 0.95
C ARG A 274 15.60 13.30 0.90
N PRO A 275 16.04 12.40 0.00
CA PRO A 275 15.56 11.02 -0.01
C PRO A 275 15.84 10.34 1.33
#